data_AF-A0A9P7NU74-F1
#
_entry.id   AF-A0A9P7NU74-F1
#
_cell.length_a   1.000
_cell.length_b   1.000
_cell.length_c   1.000
_cell.angle_alpha   90.00
_cell.angle_beta   90.00
_cell.angle_gamma   90.00
#
_symmetry.space_group_name_H-M   'P 1'
#
loop_
_entity.id
_entity.type
_entity.pdbx_description
1 polymer ?
#
loop_
_entity_poly.entity_id
_entity_poly.type
_entity_poly.pdbx_seq_one_letter_code
_entity_poly.pdbx_strand_id
1 'polypeptide(L)'
;MATAARRAVQTLSAPLCKSAPHRRAPRLTNTIPTHSHQTRAFAASRSAAAAPSVSGSRYIIKKDDFTLAEIPQNAFDRAIDVYGEEGLVTASDKYTRISSAKCYGVAQRAERAIREGASPYSLSFSDVEGISAETMHMVACIMFYIVNPEAARHFCTALWASASAKGLRPATLSLAKFLVHFKIYGKLAGLSASEARFKRLVASGDDADAMAVEGHLLYQQKRYEAAKAVLERALEIGGHPDWRNYCELRLGMTYVKLNRENDARRILEKLADMGLPDAEAPLAKLYLKRRWEGWELRTYRAANLMGHELFTHLSEEEMKKHEDGERTSEERLLWSIEWSRLSEHPGMGQY
;
A
#
# COMPACT_ATOMS: atom_id res chain seq x y z
N MET A 1 16.11 23.22 25.56
CA MET A 1 15.34 22.02 25.17
C MET A 1 15.54 21.59 23.71
N ALA A 2 15.55 22.49 22.71
CA ALA A 2 15.87 22.14 21.32
C ALA A 2 17.29 21.55 21.08
N THR A 3 18.23 21.84 21.98
CA THR A 3 19.63 21.39 21.89
C THR A 3 19.85 19.94 22.33
N ALA A 4 18.98 19.39 23.19
CA ALA A 4 19.06 17.99 23.65
C ALA A 4 18.54 17.02 22.58
N ALA A 5 17.46 17.38 21.88
CA ALA A 5 16.92 16.60 20.76
C ALA A 5 17.90 16.53 19.58
N ARG A 6 18.66 17.60 19.29
CA ARG A 6 19.70 17.58 18.24
C ARG A 6 20.90 16.69 18.60
N ARG A 7 21.28 16.59 19.88
CA ARG A 7 22.34 15.66 20.32
C ARG A 7 21.94 14.20 20.19
N ALA A 8 20.67 13.85 20.47
CA ALA A 8 20.18 12.47 20.35
C ALA A 8 20.18 11.97 18.88
N VAL A 9 19.84 12.84 17.92
CA VAL A 9 19.91 12.51 16.48
C VAL A 9 21.36 12.36 16.01
N GLN A 10 22.30 13.12 16.58
CA GLN A 10 23.73 12.98 16.29
C GLN A 10 24.36 11.73 16.90
N THR A 11 23.95 11.31 18.11
CA THR A 11 24.42 10.05 18.71
C THR A 11 23.91 8.80 18.01
N LEU A 12 22.75 8.88 17.35
CA LEU A 12 22.18 7.76 16.57
C LEU A 12 22.67 7.72 15.10
N SER A 13 23.48 8.70 14.67
CA SER A 13 23.92 8.86 13.27
C SER A 13 25.44 8.77 13.07
N ALA A 14 26.21 8.27 14.04
CA ALA A 14 27.65 8.12 13.89
C ALA A 14 28.00 6.92 12.95
N PRO A 15 28.96 7.07 12.02
CA PRO A 15 29.29 6.03 11.05
C PRO A 15 30.18 4.95 11.68
N LEU A 16 29.65 3.74 11.84
CA LEU A 16 30.45 2.55 12.16
C LEU A 16 31.15 2.04 10.89
N CYS A 17 32.23 2.72 10.51
CA CYS A 17 33.21 2.21 9.57
C CYS A 17 34.39 1.65 10.36
N LYS A 18 34.38 0.33 10.61
CA LYS A 18 35.60 -0.43 10.96
C LYS A 18 35.62 -1.74 10.19
N SER A 19 36.51 -1.74 9.21
CA SER A 19 37.03 -2.87 8.45
C SER A 19 37.38 -4.09 9.31
N ALA A 20 37.03 -5.28 8.82
CA ALA A 20 37.62 -6.55 9.23
C ALA A 20 37.75 -7.49 8.02
N PRO A 21 38.69 -8.46 8.05
CA PRO A 21 39.49 -8.84 6.89
C PRO A 21 38.93 -10.02 6.08
N HIS A 22 39.44 -10.11 4.84
CA HIS A 22 39.27 -11.20 3.89
C HIS A 22 39.34 -12.60 4.49
N ARG A 23 38.30 -13.42 4.26
CA ARG A 23 38.43 -14.88 4.22
C ARG A 23 37.90 -15.44 2.90
N ARG A 24 38.76 -16.26 2.31
CA ARG A 24 38.62 -16.94 1.01
C ARG A 24 37.43 -17.90 0.97
N ALA A 25 36.78 -17.93 -0.19
CA ALA A 25 35.78 -18.91 -0.59
C ALA A 25 36.36 -20.31 -0.79
N PRO A 26 35.60 -21.38 -0.54
CA PRO A 26 35.78 -22.67 -1.19
C PRO A 26 34.93 -22.75 -2.47
N ARG A 27 35.61 -23.03 -3.58
CA ARG A 27 35.03 -23.55 -4.83
C ARG A 27 34.41 -24.92 -4.55
N LEU A 28 33.16 -25.13 -4.99
CA LEU A 28 32.67 -26.47 -5.31
C LEU A 28 32.02 -26.48 -6.69
N THR A 29 32.38 -27.54 -7.38
CA THR A 29 32.27 -27.81 -8.81
C THR A 29 30.90 -28.31 -9.21
N ASN A 30 30.52 -27.99 -10.45
CA ASN A 30 29.39 -28.53 -11.20
C ASN A 30 29.40 -30.06 -11.24
N THR A 31 28.24 -30.67 -11.04
CA THR A 31 27.82 -31.90 -11.71
C THR A 31 26.32 -31.86 -11.99
N ILE A 32 25.99 -31.95 -13.27
CA ILE A 32 24.63 -32.12 -13.82
C ILE A 32 24.31 -33.63 -13.81
N PRO A 33 23.08 -34.02 -13.46
CA PRO A 33 22.46 -35.16 -14.11
C PRO A 33 21.11 -34.79 -14.74
N THR A 34 21.06 -35.00 -16.04
CA THR A 34 19.86 -35.17 -16.87
C THR A 34 19.15 -36.48 -16.52
N HIS A 35 17.82 -36.49 -16.38
CA HIS A 35 16.86 -37.57 -16.74
C HIS A 35 15.44 -37.10 -16.35
N SER A 36 14.62 -36.67 -17.32
CA SER A 36 13.56 -37.42 -18.02
C SER A 36 12.23 -37.57 -17.25
N HIS A 37 11.22 -36.87 -17.77
CA HIS A 37 9.77 -37.04 -17.71
C HIS A 37 9.14 -37.99 -16.67
N GLN A 38 8.21 -37.45 -15.87
CA GLN A 38 6.90 -38.07 -15.63
C GLN A 38 5.87 -37.02 -15.19
N THR A 39 4.88 -36.79 -16.05
CA THR A 39 3.65 -36.03 -15.84
C THR A 39 2.75 -36.78 -14.86
N ARG A 40 2.46 -36.17 -13.69
CA ARG A 40 1.31 -36.55 -12.86
C ARG A 40 0.33 -35.39 -12.81
N ALA A 41 -0.79 -35.57 -13.52
CA ALA A 41 -1.96 -34.73 -13.44
C ALA A 41 -2.53 -34.79 -12.02
N PHE A 42 -2.63 -33.65 -11.35
CA PHE A 42 -3.44 -33.53 -10.14
C PHE A 42 -4.90 -33.42 -10.54
N ALA A 43 -5.67 -34.44 -10.19
CA ALA A 43 -7.12 -34.47 -10.32
C ALA A 43 -7.75 -33.34 -9.49
N ALA A 44 -8.62 -32.57 -10.15
CA ALA A 44 -9.44 -31.54 -9.52
C ALA A 44 -10.43 -32.19 -8.53
N SER A 45 -10.32 -31.85 -7.24
CA SER A 45 -11.33 -32.20 -6.25
C SER A 45 -12.58 -31.36 -6.47
N ARG A 46 -13.64 -32.01 -6.94
CA ARG A 46 -15.01 -31.49 -6.93
C ARG A 46 -15.57 -31.63 -5.51
N SER A 47 -15.61 -30.54 -4.76
CA SER A 47 -16.52 -30.38 -3.62
C SER A 47 -16.62 -28.89 -3.28
N ALA A 48 -17.47 -28.19 -4.03
CA ALA A 48 -17.91 -26.85 -3.68
C ALA A 48 -18.90 -26.96 -2.51
N ALA A 49 -18.38 -26.98 -1.28
CA ALA A 49 -19.18 -26.67 -0.11
C ALA A 49 -19.59 -25.19 -0.22
N ALA A 50 -20.89 -24.93 -0.26
CA ALA A 50 -21.44 -23.59 -0.31
C ALA A 50 -20.92 -22.80 0.91
N ALA A 51 -20.15 -21.75 0.64
CA ALA A 51 -19.65 -20.87 1.68
C ALA A 51 -20.83 -20.18 2.39
N PRO A 52 -20.78 -20.01 3.72
CA PRO A 52 -21.84 -19.34 4.47
C PRO A 52 -22.03 -17.91 3.95
N SER A 53 -23.27 -17.57 3.57
CA SER A 53 -23.62 -16.21 3.15
C SER A 53 -23.62 -15.30 4.38
N VAL A 54 -22.47 -14.72 4.69
CA VAL A 54 -22.39 -13.61 5.64
C VAL A 54 -23.23 -12.48 5.04
N SER A 55 -24.34 -12.15 5.71
CA SER A 55 -25.15 -10.95 5.45
C SER A 55 -24.30 -9.71 5.74
N GLY A 56 -23.38 -9.42 4.82
CA GLY A 56 -22.56 -8.21 4.88
C GLY A 56 -23.43 -7.04 4.50
N SER A 57 -23.48 -6.02 5.36
CA SER A 57 -24.08 -4.72 5.03
C SER A 57 -23.54 -4.27 3.67
N ARG A 58 -24.43 -4.14 2.67
CA ARG A 58 -24.06 -3.64 1.36
C ARG A 58 -23.70 -2.16 1.50
N TYR A 59 -22.56 -1.78 0.98
CA TYR A 59 -22.19 -0.37 0.92
C TYR A 59 -23.01 0.29 -0.19
N ILE A 60 -23.66 1.41 0.09
CA ILE A 60 -24.48 2.16 -0.87
C ILE A 60 -23.94 3.59 -0.90
N ILE A 61 -23.41 3.99 -2.05
CA ILE A 61 -23.04 5.39 -2.32
C ILE A 61 -24.27 6.06 -2.92
N LYS A 62 -24.75 7.12 -2.27
CA LYS A 62 -25.89 7.92 -2.73
C LYS A 62 -25.42 8.92 -3.79
N LYS A 63 -26.35 9.37 -4.62
CA LYS A 63 -26.06 10.40 -5.64
C LYS A 63 -25.56 11.70 -5.02
N ASP A 64 -26.10 12.07 -3.87
CA ASP A 64 -25.75 13.30 -3.15
C ASP A 64 -24.32 13.26 -2.58
N ASP A 65 -23.74 12.07 -2.44
CA ASP A 65 -22.35 11.90 -1.96
C ASP A 65 -21.31 12.26 -3.04
N PHE A 66 -21.75 12.50 -4.29
CA PHE A 66 -20.92 12.98 -5.40
C PHE A 66 -21.05 14.49 -5.53
N THR A 67 -20.37 15.23 -4.65
CA THR A 67 -20.32 16.69 -4.73
C THR A 67 -18.92 17.27 -4.68
N LEU A 68 -18.67 18.30 -5.49
CA LEU A 68 -17.41 19.05 -5.45
C LEU A 68 -17.42 20.23 -4.47
N ALA A 69 -18.48 20.38 -3.66
CA ALA A 69 -18.58 21.50 -2.70
C ALA A 69 -17.36 21.58 -1.75
N GLU A 70 -16.78 20.45 -1.39
CA GLU A 70 -15.62 20.34 -0.50
C GLU A 70 -14.30 20.12 -1.25
N ILE A 71 -14.34 20.08 -2.59
CA ILE A 71 -13.18 19.77 -3.45
C ILE A 71 -12.91 20.97 -4.35
N PRO A 72 -12.32 22.06 -3.84
CA PRO A 72 -11.97 23.20 -4.68
C PRO A 72 -10.91 22.82 -5.72
N GLN A 73 -10.85 23.58 -6.82
CA GLN A 73 -9.86 23.33 -7.89
C GLN A 73 -8.41 23.31 -7.36
N ASN A 74 -8.07 24.16 -6.39
CA ASN A 74 -6.72 24.20 -5.81
C ASN A 74 -6.35 22.94 -5.02
N ALA A 75 -7.32 22.07 -4.70
CA ALA A 75 -7.03 20.75 -4.14
C ALA A 75 -6.37 19.84 -5.18
N PHE A 76 -6.69 20.01 -6.47
CA PHE A 76 -6.03 19.28 -7.55
C PHE A 76 -4.61 19.78 -7.78
N ASP A 77 -4.31 21.06 -7.61
CA ASP A 77 -2.94 21.58 -7.68
C ASP A 77 -2.05 20.85 -6.65
N ARG A 78 -2.47 20.86 -5.37
CA ARG A 78 -1.74 20.16 -4.30
C ARG A 78 -1.60 18.67 -4.55
N ALA A 79 -2.66 18.02 -5.04
CA ALA A 79 -2.62 16.59 -5.33
C ALA A 79 -1.70 16.26 -6.51
N ILE A 80 -1.62 17.12 -7.53
CA ILE A 80 -0.69 16.97 -8.65
C ILE A 80 0.75 17.10 -8.18
N ASP A 81 1.04 18.07 -7.30
CA ASP A 81 2.37 18.27 -6.73
C ASP A 81 2.83 17.01 -5.96
N VAL A 82 1.98 16.50 -5.06
CA VAL A 82 2.27 15.26 -4.31
C VAL A 82 2.45 14.06 -5.24
N TYR A 83 1.58 13.93 -6.23
CA TYR A 83 1.65 12.84 -7.22
C TYR A 83 2.96 12.89 -8.04
N GLY A 84 3.50 14.09 -8.29
CA GLY A 84 4.77 14.30 -8.97
C GLY A 84 6.00 14.04 -8.10
N GLU A 85 5.94 14.39 -6.80
CA GLU A 85 7.05 14.26 -5.86
C GLU A 85 7.30 12.82 -5.37
N GLU A 86 6.27 11.98 -5.29
CA GLU A 86 6.40 10.62 -4.74
C GLU A 86 7.34 9.68 -5.54
N GLY A 87 7.91 10.10 -6.68
CA GLY A 87 8.96 9.38 -7.39
C GLY A 87 8.58 7.96 -7.88
N LEU A 88 7.34 7.54 -7.62
CA LEU A 88 6.75 6.25 -7.93
C LEU A 88 6.32 6.14 -9.38
N VAL A 89 6.52 7.17 -10.18
CA VAL A 89 6.41 7.10 -11.63
C VAL A 89 7.65 7.78 -12.16
N THR A 90 8.62 7.02 -12.68
CA THR A 90 9.53 7.58 -13.69
C THR A 90 8.61 8.17 -14.74
N ALA A 91 8.52 9.51 -14.77
CA ALA A 91 7.52 10.25 -15.52
C ALA A 91 7.50 9.76 -16.97
N SER A 92 6.63 8.79 -17.24
CA SER A 92 6.11 8.60 -18.58
C SER A 92 5.43 9.93 -18.85
N ASP A 93 6.01 10.72 -19.77
CA ASP A 93 5.59 12.07 -20.21
C ASP A 93 4.08 12.24 -20.44
N LYS A 94 3.33 11.13 -20.46
CA LYS A 94 1.88 11.05 -20.59
C LYS A 94 1.11 11.54 -19.35
N TYR A 95 1.66 11.44 -18.13
CA TYR A 95 0.93 11.74 -16.89
C TYR A 95 1.24 13.12 -16.28
N THR A 96 2.35 13.75 -16.68
CA THR A 96 2.79 15.09 -16.21
C THR A 96 2.11 16.26 -16.92
N ARG A 97 1.09 16.02 -17.77
CA ARG A 97 0.51 17.06 -18.65
C ARG A 97 -0.95 17.44 -18.36
N ILE A 98 -1.61 16.84 -17.37
CA ILE A 98 -2.98 17.25 -17.04
C ILE A 98 -2.96 18.44 -16.09
N SER A 99 -3.57 19.56 -16.48
CA SER A 99 -3.72 20.71 -15.60
C SER A 99 -4.79 20.45 -14.54
N SER A 100 -4.68 21.10 -13.38
CA SER A 100 -5.72 21.08 -12.35
C SER A 100 -7.08 21.53 -12.89
N ALA A 101 -7.10 22.53 -13.77
CA ALA A 101 -8.31 22.99 -14.46
C ALA A 101 -8.97 21.86 -15.28
N LYS A 102 -8.16 21.05 -15.99
CA LYS A 102 -8.67 19.91 -16.75
C LYS A 102 -9.16 18.80 -15.83
N CYS A 103 -8.46 18.51 -14.74
CA CYS A 103 -8.91 17.54 -13.73
C CYS A 103 -10.25 17.94 -13.12
N TYR A 104 -10.35 19.19 -12.67
CA TYR A 104 -11.55 19.76 -12.08
C TYR A 104 -12.72 19.74 -13.09
N GLY A 105 -12.47 20.10 -14.34
CA GLY A 105 -13.48 20.02 -15.41
C GLY A 105 -14.00 18.61 -15.69
N VAL A 106 -13.16 17.57 -15.57
CA VAL A 106 -13.60 16.17 -15.64
C VAL A 106 -14.48 15.81 -14.45
N ALA A 107 -14.09 16.21 -13.24
CA ALA A 107 -14.86 15.96 -12.03
C ALA A 107 -16.23 16.66 -12.06
N GLN A 108 -16.28 17.91 -12.54
CA GLN A 108 -17.54 18.68 -12.68
C GLN A 108 -18.51 18.01 -13.66
N ARG A 109 -18.00 17.46 -14.77
CA ARG A 109 -18.82 16.71 -15.72
C ARG A 109 -19.31 15.40 -15.12
N ALA A 110 -18.48 14.70 -14.35
CA ALA A 110 -18.90 13.50 -13.64
C ALA A 110 -20.01 13.82 -12.62
N GLU A 111 -19.85 14.86 -11.81
CA GLU A 111 -20.89 15.33 -10.86
C GLU A 111 -22.21 15.61 -11.58
N ARG A 112 -22.16 16.41 -12.65
CA ARG A 112 -23.34 16.75 -13.46
C ARG A 112 -24.02 15.50 -14.01
N ALA A 113 -23.29 14.62 -14.67
CA ALA A 113 -23.84 13.41 -15.27
C ALA A 113 -24.51 12.52 -14.21
N ILE A 114 -23.91 12.36 -13.03
CA ILE A 114 -24.47 11.56 -11.93
C ILE A 114 -25.76 12.21 -11.40
N ARG A 115 -25.78 13.54 -11.24
CA ARG A 115 -26.98 14.29 -10.83
C ARG A 115 -28.11 14.16 -11.85
N GLU A 116 -27.79 14.17 -13.14
CA GLU A 116 -28.72 13.94 -14.25
C GLU A 116 -29.17 12.46 -14.37
N GLY A 117 -28.60 11.57 -13.56
CA GLY A 117 -29.06 10.19 -13.43
C GLY A 117 -28.15 9.13 -14.08
N ALA A 118 -27.00 9.52 -14.62
CA ALA A 118 -26.00 8.56 -15.08
C ALA A 118 -25.51 7.67 -13.94
N SER A 119 -25.18 6.42 -14.26
CA SER A 119 -24.56 5.50 -13.31
C SER A 119 -23.11 5.95 -13.05
N PRO A 120 -22.69 6.13 -11.77
CA PRO A 120 -21.33 6.54 -11.44
C PRO A 120 -20.26 5.52 -11.86
N TYR A 121 -20.66 4.26 -12.09
CA TYR A 121 -19.73 3.17 -12.40
C TYR A 121 -19.60 2.89 -13.91
N SER A 122 -20.30 3.66 -14.74
CA SER A 122 -20.31 3.51 -16.20
C SER A 122 -20.56 4.85 -16.89
N LEU A 123 -19.84 5.89 -16.45
CA LEU A 123 -19.95 7.23 -17.03
C LEU A 123 -19.52 7.22 -18.51
N SER A 124 -20.34 7.85 -19.35
CA SER A 124 -20.05 8.10 -20.75
C SER A 124 -20.23 9.58 -21.02
N PHE A 125 -19.23 10.21 -21.63
CA PHE A 125 -19.27 11.62 -22.02
C PHE A 125 -19.37 11.66 -23.54
N SER A 126 -20.59 11.71 -24.06
CA SER A 126 -20.89 11.71 -25.50
C SER A 126 -20.81 13.09 -26.16
N ASP A 127 -20.81 14.16 -25.37
CA ASP A 127 -21.34 15.45 -25.84
C ASP A 127 -20.24 16.47 -26.24
N VAL A 128 -18.96 16.19 -25.99
CA VAL A 128 -17.80 17.05 -26.34
C VAL A 128 -16.57 16.13 -26.51
N GLU A 129 -15.58 16.49 -27.34
CA GLU A 129 -14.28 15.81 -27.51
C GLU A 129 -13.92 14.92 -26.30
N GLY A 130 -14.16 13.62 -26.49
CA GLY A 130 -14.48 12.68 -25.42
C GLY A 130 -13.39 12.59 -24.36
N ILE A 131 -13.78 12.69 -23.09
CA ILE A 131 -12.90 12.33 -21.98
C ILE A 131 -12.54 10.84 -22.15
N SER A 132 -11.28 10.58 -22.49
CA SER A 132 -10.78 9.22 -22.72
C SER A 132 -10.74 8.41 -21.42
N ALA A 133 -10.65 7.08 -21.54
CA ALA A 133 -10.51 6.22 -20.36
C ALA A 133 -9.21 6.52 -19.59
N GLU A 134 -8.13 6.87 -20.29
CA GLU A 134 -6.84 7.26 -19.71
C GLU A 134 -6.97 8.57 -18.93
N THR A 135 -7.73 9.53 -19.46
CA THR A 135 -7.99 10.80 -18.76
C THR A 135 -8.80 10.54 -17.49
N MET A 136 -9.85 9.70 -17.54
CA MET A 136 -10.60 9.32 -16.34
C MET A 136 -9.71 8.64 -15.30
N HIS A 137 -8.88 7.69 -15.72
CA HIS A 137 -7.96 7.01 -14.82
C HIS A 137 -6.95 7.95 -14.16
N MET A 138 -6.36 8.86 -14.93
CA MET A 138 -5.41 9.85 -14.42
C MET A 138 -6.06 10.80 -13.41
N VAL A 139 -7.25 11.34 -13.74
CA VAL A 139 -8.00 12.19 -12.80
C VAL A 139 -8.37 11.42 -11.54
N ALA A 140 -8.77 10.15 -11.66
CA ALA A 140 -9.04 9.31 -10.49
C ALA A 140 -7.81 9.10 -9.60
N CYS A 141 -6.63 8.89 -10.20
CA CYS A 141 -5.37 8.80 -9.46
C CYS A 141 -5.05 10.10 -8.73
N ILE A 142 -5.15 11.27 -9.39
CA ILE A 142 -4.93 12.57 -8.73
C ILE A 142 -5.95 12.78 -7.61
N MET A 143 -7.22 12.47 -7.86
CA MET A 143 -8.30 12.64 -6.90
C MET A 143 -8.13 11.76 -5.65
N PHE A 144 -7.47 10.61 -5.78
CA PHE A 144 -7.12 9.75 -4.65
C PHE A 144 -6.15 10.44 -3.66
N TYR A 145 -5.29 11.35 -4.13
CA TYR A 145 -4.38 12.14 -3.29
C TYR A 145 -5.03 13.39 -2.69
N ILE A 146 -6.29 13.68 -3.01
CA ILE A 146 -7.01 14.78 -2.35
C ILE A 146 -7.44 14.30 -0.96
N VAL A 147 -6.67 14.73 0.04
CA VAL A 147 -6.90 14.41 1.45
C VAL A 147 -8.20 15.07 1.93
N ASN A 148 -9.04 14.29 2.63
CA ASN A 148 -10.14 14.77 3.49
C ASN A 148 -11.50 15.22 2.90
N PRO A 149 -11.92 14.79 1.71
CA PRO A 149 -13.36 14.60 1.49
C PRO A 149 -13.70 13.16 1.07
N GLU A 150 -14.69 12.56 1.72
CA GLU A 150 -15.26 11.26 1.32
C GLU A 150 -15.74 11.30 -0.14
N ALA A 151 -16.22 12.46 -0.59
CA ALA A 151 -16.55 12.72 -1.99
C ALA A 151 -15.37 12.43 -2.94
N ALA A 152 -14.12 12.74 -2.58
CA ALA A 152 -12.96 12.44 -3.42
C ALA A 152 -12.80 10.93 -3.63
N ARG A 153 -13.03 10.13 -2.57
CA ARG A 153 -13.02 8.67 -2.64
C ARG A 153 -14.16 8.12 -3.50
N HIS A 154 -15.34 8.72 -3.43
CA HIS A 154 -16.46 8.34 -4.30
C HIS A 154 -16.16 8.64 -5.77
N PHE A 155 -15.67 9.83 -6.08
CA PHE A 155 -15.34 10.21 -7.45
C PHE A 155 -14.17 9.39 -8.02
N CYS A 156 -13.10 9.14 -7.26
CA CYS A 156 -12.00 8.30 -7.76
C CYS A 156 -12.49 6.87 -8.08
N THR A 157 -13.36 6.32 -7.23
CA THR A 157 -14.01 5.02 -7.46
C THR A 157 -14.86 5.03 -8.73
N ALA A 158 -15.70 6.05 -8.91
CA ALA A 158 -16.55 6.22 -10.09
C ALA A 158 -15.76 6.36 -11.39
N LEU A 159 -14.70 7.18 -11.38
CA LEU A 159 -13.85 7.42 -12.53
C LEU A 159 -13.02 6.19 -12.91
N TRP A 160 -12.42 5.48 -11.93
CA TRP A 160 -11.75 4.21 -12.22
C TRP A 160 -12.72 3.13 -12.70
N ALA A 161 -13.92 3.03 -12.12
CA ALA A 161 -14.93 2.08 -12.57
C ALA A 161 -15.38 2.36 -14.01
N SER A 162 -15.58 3.62 -14.35
CA SER A 162 -15.96 4.06 -15.71
C SER A 162 -14.84 3.81 -16.73
N ALA A 163 -13.59 4.09 -16.36
CA ALA A 163 -12.42 3.77 -17.19
C ALA A 163 -12.22 2.25 -17.36
N SER A 164 -12.42 1.47 -16.30
CA SER A 164 -12.43 0.00 -16.35
C SER A 164 -13.56 -0.53 -17.24
N ALA A 165 -14.75 0.11 -17.20
CA ALA A 165 -15.88 -0.23 -18.06
C ALA A 165 -15.53 -0.09 -19.55
N LYS A 166 -14.68 0.89 -19.89
CA LYS A 166 -14.11 1.12 -21.23
C LYS A 166 -12.93 0.19 -21.56
N GLY A 167 -12.58 -0.76 -20.70
CA GLY A 167 -11.54 -1.76 -20.95
C GLY A 167 -10.13 -1.35 -20.54
N LEU A 168 -9.94 -0.20 -19.87
CA LEU A 168 -8.61 0.23 -19.47
C LEU A 168 -8.09 -0.63 -18.30
N ARG A 169 -7.05 -1.42 -18.57
CA ARG A 169 -6.42 -2.33 -17.60
C ARG A 169 -5.90 -1.60 -16.34
N PRO A 170 -5.08 -0.52 -16.44
CA PRO A 170 -4.61 0.22 -15.25
C PRO A 170 -5.74 0.67 -14.32
N ALA A 171 -6.86 1.14 -14.86
CA ALA A 171 -8.02 1.54 -14.05
C ALA A 171 -8.66 0.36 -13.31
N THR A 172 -8.71 -0.82 -13.95
CA THR A 172 -9.20 -2.05 -13.31
C THR A 172 -8.31 -2.44 -12.13
N LEU A 173 -6.99 -2.36 -12.28
CA LEU A 173 -6.03 -2.69 -11.23
C LEU A 173 -6.03 -1.68 -10.07
N SER A 174 -6.04 -0.38 -10.37
CA SER A 174 -6.12 0.66 -9.34
C SER A 174 -7.41 0.57 -8.54
N LEU A 175 -8.55 0.35 -9.21
CA LEU A 175 -9.81 0.11 -8.53
C LEU A 175 -9.76 -1.14 -7.65
N ALA A 176 -9.26 -2.27 -8.16
CA ALA A 176 -9.16 -3.50 -7.37
C ALA A 176 -8.24 -3.31 -6.15
N LYS A 177 -7.07 -2.68 -6.31
CA LYS A 177 -6.15 -2.34 -5.22
C LYS A 177 -6.83 -1.47 -4.16
N PHE A 178 -7.57 -0.44 -4.59
CA PHE A 178 -8.35 0.44 -3.72
C PHE A 178 -9.40 -0.36 -2.92
N LEU A 179 -10.25 -1.13 -3.61
CA LEU A 179 -11.31 -1.91 -2.99
C LEU A 179 -10.78 -2.94 -1.99
N VAL A 180 -9.65 -3.58 -2.30
CA VAL A 180 -8.97 -4.48 -1.38
C VAL A 180 -8.42 -3.69 -0.20
N HIS A 181 -7.65 -2.62 -0.43
CA HIS A 181 -7.05 -1.82 0.64
C HIS A 181 -8.08 -1.36 1.69
N PHE A 182 -9.22 -0.83 1.25
CA PHE A 182 -10.31 -0.40 2.14
C PHE A 182 -11.26 -1.53 2.60
N LYS A 183 -10.98 -2.79 2.27
CA LYS A 183 -11.77 -3.98 2.65
C LYS A 183 -13.24 -3.89 2.20
N ILE A 184 -13.47 -3.30 1.03
CA ILE A 184 -14.80 -3.12 0.41
C ILE A 184 -14.99 -3.93 -0.88
N TYR A 185 -13.97 -4.70 -1.30
CA TYR A 185 -14.07 -5.65 -2.40
C TYR A 185 -15.23 -6.65 -2.19
N GLY A 186 -16.09 -6.78 -3.20
CA GLY A 186 -17.30 -7.61 -3.17
C GLY A 186 -18.50 -7.02 -2.41
N LYS A 187 -18.37 -5.82 -1.81
CA LYS A 187 -19.44 -5.19 -1.03
C LYS A 187 -20.26 -4.16 -1.80
N LEU A 188 -19.74 -3.68 -2.93
CA LEU A 188 -20.32 -2.64 -3.79
C LEU A 188 -20.96 -3.28 -5.03
N ALA A 189 -22.29 -3.46 -5.02
CA ALA A 189 -22.99 -4.15 -6.12
C ALA A 189 -22.75 -3.53 -7.51
N GLY A 190 -22.65 -2.20 -7.57
CA GLY A 190 -22.38 -1.45 -8.80
C GLY A 190 -20.98 -1.67 -9.40
N LEU A 191 -20.05 -2.28 -8.65
CA LEU A 191 -18.68 -2.55 -9.10
C LEU A 191 -18.45 -3.99 -9.56
N SER A 192 -19.48 -4.85 -9.53
CA SER A 192 -19.40 -6.26 -9.92
C SER A 192 -18.78 -6.49 -11.31
N ALA A 193 -19.07 -5.61 -12.28
CA ALA A 193 -18.49 -5.69 -13.62
C ALA A 193 -16.97 -5.43 -13.63
N SER A 194 -16.49 -4.46 -12.84
CA SER A 194 -15.06 -4.16 -12.72
C SER A 194 -14.32 -5.24 -11.93
N GLU A 195 -14.94 -5.78 -10.88
CA GLU A 195 -14.42 -6.95 -10.15
C GLU A 195 -14.33 -8.20 -11.05
N ALA A 196 -15.32 -8.41 -11.92
CA ALA A 196 -15.28 -9.50 -12.90
C ALA A 196 -14.14 -9.31 -13.93
N ARG A 197 -13.84 -8.08 -14.34
CA ARG A 197 -12.64 -7.79 -15.16
C ARG A 197 -11.36 -8.11 -14.42
N PHE A 198 -11.23 -7.67 -13.17
CA PHE A 198 -10.08 -8.00 -12.33
C PHE A 198 -9.90 -9.52 -12.19
N LYS A 199 -10.96 -10.26 -11.88
CA LYS A 199 -10.92 -11.73 -11.80
C LYS A 199 -10.46 -12.40 -13.09
N ARG A 200 -10.80 -11.84 -14.25
CA ARG A 200 -10.30 -12.35 -15.56
C ARG A 200 -8.80 -12.11 -15.73
N LEU A 201 -8.28 -10.97 -15.28
CA LEU A 201 -6.83 -10.71 -15.27
C LEU A 201 -6.08 -11.67 -14.33
N VAL A 202 -6.66 -12.00 -13.17
CA VAL A 202 -6.06 -12.99 -12.27
C VAL A 202 -6.12 -14.40 -12.88
N ALA A 203 -7.23 -14.75 -13.52
CA ALA A 203 -7.45 -16.08 -14.09
C ALA A 203 -6.55 -16.39 -15.29
N SER A 204 -5.99 -15.39 -15.98
CA SER A 204 -5.02 -15.62 -17.06
C SER A 204 -3.69 -16.17 -16.54
N GLY A 205 -3.34 -15.89 -15.27
CA GLY A 205 -2.16 -16.43 -14.60
C GLY A 205 -0.81 -15.87 -15.09
N ASP A 206 -0.85 -14.86 -15.96
CA ASP A 206 0.31 -14.18 -16.55
C ASP A 206 0.38 -12.68 -16.17
N ASP A 207 -0.66 -12.14 -15.53
CA ASP A 207 -0.72 -10.75 -15.11
C ASP A 207 -0.15 -10.56 -13.70
N ALA A 208 1.16 -10.29 -13.61
CA ALA A 208 1.86 -10.10 -12.34
C ALA A 208 1.25 -9.01 -11.44
N ASP A 209 0.79 -7.90 -12.02
CA ASP A 209 0.22 -6.79 -11.26
C ASP A 209 -1.15 -7.18 -10.66
N ALA A 210 -1.99 -7.88 -11.43
CA ALA A 210 -3.26 -8.41 -10.96
C ALA A 210 -3.05 -9.45 -9.84
N MET A 211 -2.06 -10.33 -10.00
CA MET A 211 -1.69 -11.31 -8.99
C MET A 211 -1.19 -10.64 -7.69
N ALA A 212 -0.47 -9.52 -7.77
CA ALA A 212 -0.08 -8.77 -6.59
C ALA A 212 -1.31 -8.26 -5.79
N VAL A 213 -2.36 -7.81 -6.46
CA VAL A 213 -3.62 -7.42 -5.82
C VAL A 213 -4.35 -8.63 -5.25
N GLU A 214 -4.41 -9.76 -5.97
CA GLU A 214 -5.03 -11.00 -5.49
C GLU A 214 -4.33 -11.52 -4.23
N GLY A 215 -2.99 -11.47 -4.19
CA GLY A 215 -2.22 -11.80 -2.99
C GLY A 215 -2.61 -10.95 -1.79
N HIS A 216 -2.84 -9.65 -1.97
CA HIS A 216 -3.35 -8.78 -0.91
C HIS A 216 -4.78 -9.15 -0.49
N LEU A 217 -5.67 -9.49 -1.44
CA LEU A 217 -7.03 -9.93 -1.13
C LEU A 217 -7.01 -11.23 -0.29
N LEU A 218 -6.20 -12.21 -0.69
CA LEU A 218 -6.01 -13.47 0.05
C LEU A 218 -5.45 -13.23 1.45
N TYR A 219 -4.50 -12.30 1.60
CA TYR A 219 -3.97 -11.88 2.90
C TYR A 219 -5.08 -11.36 3.81
N GLN A 220 -5.96 -10.49 3.30
CA GLN A 220 -7.07 -9.95 4.10
C GLN A 220 -8.10 -11.01 4.48
N GLN A 221 -8.29 -12.02 3.64
CA GLN A 221 -9.10 -13.21 3.92
C GLN A 221 -8.42 -14.19 4.89
N LYS A 222 -7.24 -13.85 5.42
CA LYS A 222 -6.41 -14.71 6.30
C LYS A 222 -5.95 -16.01 5.62
N ARG A 223 -5.94 -16.06 4.29
CA ARG A 223 -5.48 -17.20 3.48
C ARG A 223 -4.00 -17.03 3.16
N TYR A 224 -3.16 -17.01 4.19
CA TYR A 224 -1.77 -16.56 4.08
C TYR A 224 -0.88 -17.43 3.19
N GLU A 225 -1.03 -18.76 3.21
CA GLU A 225 -0.25 -19.64 2.31
C GLU A 225 -0.62 -19.44 0.84
N ALA A 226 -1.91 -19.24 0.54
CA ALA A 226 -2.36 -18.92 -0.81
C ALA A 226 -1.86 -17.54 -1.25
N ALA A 227 -1.92 -16.55 -0.35
CA ALA A 227 -1.38 -15.21 -0.60
C ALA A 227 0.11 -15.28 -0.95
N LYS A 228 0.90 -16.00 -0.15
CA LYS A 228 2.34 -16.22 -0.38
C LYS A 228 2.59 -16.80 -1.77
N ALA A 229 1.94 -17.92 -2.11
CA ALA A 229 2.15 -18.59 -3.40
C ALA A 229 1.84 -17.69 -4.60
N VAL A 230 0.75 -16.92 -4.53
CA VAL A 230 0.37 -15.97 -5.60
C VAL A 230 1.37 -14.81 -5.71
N LEU A 231 1.83 -14.27 -4.57
CA LEU A 231 2.79 -13.16 -4.54
C LEU A 231 4.19 -13.58 -5.02
N GLU A 232 4.66 -14.76 -4.61
CA GLU A 232 5.92 -15.34 -5.12
C GLU A 232 5.85 -15.51 -6.64
N ARG A 233 4.73 -16.05 -7.15
CA ARG A 233 4.53 -16.21 -8.59
C ARG A 233 4.49 -14.88 -9.35
N ALA A 234 3.86 -13.86 -8.79
CA ALA A 234 3.85 -12.52 -9.38
C ALA A 234 5.27 -11.93 -9.50
N LEU A 235 6.13 -12.15 -8.50
CA LEU A 235 7.53 -11.70 -8.52
C LEU A 235 8.40 -12.45 -9.53
N GLU A 236 8.10 -13.73 -9.77
CA GLU A 236 8.75 -14.56 -10.80
C GLU A 236 8.41 -14.10 -12.22
N ILE A 237 7.14 -13.78 -12.48
CA ILE A 237 6.69 -13.31 -13.80
C ILE A 237 7.33 -11.97 -14.14
N GLY A 238 7.45 -11.07 -13.16
CA GLY A 238 8.03 -9.75 -13.35
C GLY A 238 7.01 -8.76 -13.92
N GLY A 239 6.38 -8.00 -13.03
CA GLY A 239 5.46 -6.91 -13.38
C GLY A 239 6.14 -5.55 -13.49
N HIS A 240 5.32 -4.49 -13.53
CA HIS A 240 5.83 -3.12 -13.52
C HIS A 240 6.61 -2.84 -12.21
N PRO A 241 7.68 -2.03 -12.22
CA PRO A 241 8.49 -1.76 -11.02
C PRO A 241 7.69 -1.33 -9.78
N ASP A 242 6.72 -0.44 -9.93
CA ASP A 242 5.92 0.05 -8.79
C ASP A 242 5.06 -1.06 -8.18
N TRP A 243 4.54 -1.94 -9.03
CA TRP A 243 3.78 -3.12 -8.61
C TRP A 243 4.68 -4.18 -7.96
N ARG A 244 5.96 -4.24 -8.34
CA ARG A 244 6.95 -5.10 -7.69
C ARG A 244 7.15 -4.72 -6.22
N ASN A 245 7.35 -3.45 -5.90
CA ASN A 245 7.52 -3.00 -4.51
C ASN A 245 6.26 -3.28 -3.69
N TYR A 246 5.08 -3.02 -4.25
CA TYR A 246 3.81 -3.37 -3.62
C TYR A 246 3.68 -4.88 -3.36
N CYS A 247 4.07 -5.72 -4.33
CA CYS A 247 4.06 -7.17 -4.20
C CYS A 247 5.02 -7.66 -3.10
N GLU A 248 6.26 -7.17 -3.11
CA GLU A 248 7.27 -7.46 -2.08
C GLU A 248 6.77 -7.05 -0.68
N LEU A 249 6.17 -5.87 -0.54
CA LEU A 249 5.59 -5.41 0.72
C LEU A 249 4.52 -6.38 1.25
N ARG A 250 3.57 -6.76 0.38
CA ARG A 250 2.51 -7.70 0.76
C ARG A 250 3.05 -9.09 1.06
N LEU A 251 4.12 -9.53 0.39
CA LEU A 251 4.78 -10.79 0.69
C LEU A 251 5.49 -10.74 2.05
N GLY A 252 6.22 -9.66 2.36
CA GLY A 252 6.84 -9.44 3.66
C GLY A 252 5.80 -9.49 4.79
N MET A 253 4.68 -8.77 4.65
CA MET A 253 3.58 -8.82 5.62
C MET A 253 2.95 -10.22 5.76
N THR A 254 2.86 -10.97 4.65
CA THR A 254 2.37 -12.35 4.66
C THR A 254 3.31 -13.26 5.44
N TYR A 255 4.62 -13.10 5.27
CA TYR A 255 5.62 -13.84 6.05
C TYR A 255 5.57 -13.54 7.55
N VAL A 256 5.27 -12.30 7.94
CA VAL A 256 5.00 -11.98 9.36
C VAL A 256 3.86 -12.85 9.90
N LYS A 257 2.76 -12.97 9.15
CA LYS A 257 1.58 -13.77 9.57
C LYS A 257 1.83 -15.28 9.55
N LEU A 258 2.77 -15.74 8.74
CA LEU A 258 3.22 -17.14 8.69
C LEU A 258 4.35 -17.45 9.69
N ASN A 259 4.74 -16.51 10.56
CA ASN A 259 5.90 -16.62 11.47
C ASN A 259 7.23 -16.91 10.75
N ARG A 260 7.35 -16.56 9.47
CA ARG A 260 8.60 -16.63 8.69
C ARG A 260 9.38 -15.32 8.84
N GLU A 261 9.78 -15.03 10.06
CA GLU A 261 10.25 -13.69 10.43
C GLU A 261 11.57 -13.28 9.77
N ASN A 262 12.49 -14.21 9.54
CA ASN A 262 13.75 -13.91 8.83
C ASN A 262 13.49 -13.52 7.36
N ASP A 263 12.56 -14.21 6.69
CA ASP A 263 12.18 -13.89 5.33
C ASP A 263 11.43 -12.55 5.26
N ALA A 264 10.52 -12.32 6.21
CA ALA A 264 9.82 -11.05 6.36
C ALA A 264 10.80 -9.89 6.58
N ARG A 265 11.72 -10.04 7.53
CA ARG A 265 12.74 -9.04 7.88
C ARG A 265 13.53 -8.63 6.65
N ARG A 266 14.12 -9.59 5.95
CA ARG A 266 14.96 -9.32 4.76
C ARG A 266 14.22 -8.49 3.71
N ILE A 267 12.96 -8.81 3.45
CA ILE A 267 12.16 -8.07 2.45
C ILE A 267 11.80 -6.68 2.97
N LEU A 268 11.33 -6.58 4.22
CA LEU A 268 10.88 -5.31 4.79
C LEU A 268 12.05 -4.34 5.04
N GLU A 269 13.23 -4.81 5.44
CA GLU A 269 14.45 -4.01 5.54
C GLU A 269 14.81 -3.40 4.18
N LYS A 270 14.86 -4.22 3.12
CA LYS A 270 15.12 -3.76 1.76
C LYS A 270 14.15 -2.65 1.36
N LEU A 271 12.85 -2.83 1.61
CA LEU A 271 11.83 -1.83 1.26
C LEU A 271 11.94 -0.55 2.08
N ALA A 272 12.18 -0.66 3.39
CA ALA A 272 12.39 0.48 4.28
C ALA A 272 13.65 1.27 3.89
N ASP A 273 14.74 0.58 3.54
CA ASP A 273 15.99 1.19 3.13
C ASP A 273 15.89 1.86 1.74
N MET A 274 14.92 1.44 0.90
CA MET A 274 14.52 2.16 -0.32
C MET A 274 13.60 3.37 -0.03
N GLY A 275 13.27 3.62 1.23
CA GLY A 275 12.43 4.74 1.65
C GLY A 275 10.93 4.49 1.55
N LEU A 276 10.48 3.23 1.47
CA LEU A 276 9.05 2.91 1.38
C LEU A 276 8.39 2.95 2.78
N PRO A 277 7.57 3.97 3.11
CA PRO A 277 7.09 4.19 4.48
C PRO A 277 6.24 3.04 5.03
N ASP A 278 5.44 2.42 4.17
CA ASP A 278 4.57 1.29 4.51
C ASP A 278 5.33 0.07 5.08
N ALA A 279 6.63 -0.05 4.82
CA ALA A 279 7.46 -1.15 5.33
C ALA A 279 7.93 -0.93 6.77
N GLU A 280 7.99 0.32 7.25
CA GLU A 280 8.60 0.67 8.55
C GLU A 280 7.78 0.14 9.73
N ALA A 281 6.45 0.33 9.72
CA ALA A 281 5.59 -0.16 10.79
C ALA A 281 5.61 -1.70 10.98
N PRO A 282 5.44 -2.54 9.93
CA PRO A 282 5.57 -3.98 10.09
C PRO A 282 6.99 -4.42 10.46
N LEU A 283 8.02 -3.73 9.96
CA LEU A 283 9.42 -4.01 10.32
C LEU A 283 9.70 -3.70 11.80
N ALA A 284 9.27 -2.54 12.30
CA ALA A 284 9.40 -2.15 13.70
C ALA A 284 8.71 -3.16 14.63
N LYS A 285 7.51 -3.64 14.26
CA LYS A 285 6.79 -4.68 15.03
C LYS A 285 7.57 -6.00 15.09
N LEU A 286 8.24 -6.40 14.00
CA LEU A 286 9.14 -7.57 14.00
C LEU A 286 10.34 -7.37 14.94
N TYR A 287 11.01 -6.23 14.83
CA TYR A 287 12.17 -5.88 15.64
C TYR A 287 11.83 -5.84 17.14
N LEU A 288 10.69 -5.24 17.49
CA LEU A 288 10.20 -5.18 18.87
C LEU A 288 9.92 -6.59 19.42
N LYS A 289 9.29 -7.46 18.63
CA LYS A 289 8.97 -8.84 19.04
C LYS A 289 10.22 -9.66 19.35
N ARG A 290 11.30 -9.49 18.58
CA ARG A 290 12.55 -10.26 18.73
C ARG A 290 13.64 -9.56 19.52
N ARG A 291 13.45 -8.27 19.84
CA ARG A 291 14.48 -7.41 20.44
C ARG A 291 15.79 -7.46 19.66
N TRP A 292 15.69 -7.37 18.33
CA TRP A 292 16.88 -7.24 17.50
C TRP A 292 17.57 -5.89 17.74
N GLU A 293 18.88 -5.87 17.53
CA GLU A 293 19.68 -4.64 17.63
C GLU A 293 19.10 -3.54 16.73
N GLY A 294 19.02 -2.31 17.24
CA GLY A 294 18.45 -1.18 16.51
C GLY A 294 16.92 -1.12 16.51
N TRP A 295 16.22 -1.95 17.31
CA TRP A 295 14.76 -1.89 17.41
C TRP A 295 14.25 -0.51 17.83
N GLU A 296 14.91 0.19 18.75
CA GLU A 296 14.50 1.53 19.20
C GLU A 296 14.47 2.54 18.05
N LEU A 297 15.53 2.58 17.24
CA LEU A 297 15.64 3.48 16.10
C LEU A 297 14.58 3.15 15.03
N ARG A 298 14.38 1.86 14.73
CA ARG A 298 13.37 1.42 13.76
C ARG A 298 11.96 1.73 14.25
N THR A 299 11.66 1.49 15.53
CA THR A 299 10.36 1.84 16.13
C THR A 299 10.14 3.35 16.14
N TYR A 300 11.15 4.15 16.45
CA TYR A 300 11.08 5.61 16.37
C TYR A 300 10.81 6.09 14.94
N ARG A 301 11.51 5.56 13.93
CA ARG A 301 11.25 5.90 12.51
C ARG A 301 9.81 5.58 12.11
N ALA A 302 9.36 4.36 12.41
CA ALA A 302 7.99 3.94 12.14
C ALA A 302 6.94 4.82 12.86
N ALA A 303 7.23 5.22 14.11
CA ALA A 303 6.36 6.08 14.90
C ALA A 303 6.19 7.48 14.29
N ASN A 304 7.28 8.05 13.75
CA ASN A 304 7.25 9.36 13.09
C ASN A 304 6.50 9.36 11.76
N LEU A 305 6.46 8.23 11.05
CA LEU A 305 5.83 8.17 9.73
C LEU A 305 4.32 7.99 9.84
N MET A 306 3.85 6.89 10.45
CA MET A 306 2.42 6.54 10.46
C MET A 306 1.99 5.70 11.66
N GLY A 307 2.87 5.51 12.65
CA GLY A 307 2.64 4.57 13.76
C GLY A 307 2.64 5.26 15.11
N HIS A 308 1.79 6.26 15.35
CA HIS A 308 1.77 6.98 16.63
C HIS A 308 1.58 6.05 17.84
N GLU A 309 0.92 4.91 17.66
CA GLU A 309 0.80 3.87 18.71
C GLU A 309 2.16 3.29 19.13
N LEU A 310 3.16 3.35 18.25
CA LEU A 310 4.52 2.92 18.54
C LEU A 310 5.26 3.88 19.50
N PHE A 311 4.84 5.14 19.61
CA PHE A 311 5.36 6.05 20.63
C PHE A 311 4.94 5.61 22.04
N THR A 312 3.72 5.08 22.20
CA THR A 312 3.29 4.49 23.48
C THR A 312 4.19 3.32 23.87
N HIS A 313 4.50 2.42 22.93
CA HIS A 313 5.43 1.33 23.18
C HIS A 313 6.84 1.81 23.54
N LEU A 314 7.36 2.83 22.85
CA LEU A 314 8.64 3.43 23.22
C LEU A 314 8.60 3.97 24.65
N SER A 315 7.55 4.72 25.01
CA SER A 315 7.36 5.27 26.36
C SER A 315 7.38 4.20 27.45
N GLU A 316 6.60 3.13 27.27
CA GLU A 316 6.55 2.00 28.20
C GLU A 316 7.91 1.31 28.36
N GLU A 317 8.66 1.18 27.28
CA GLU A 317 9.96 0.52 27.30
C GLU A 317 11.04 1.37 27.97
N GLU A 318 11.01 2.69 27.82
CA GLU A 318 11.94 3.58 28.53
C GLU A 318 11.76 3.48 30.05
N MET A 319 10.51 3.35 30.51
CA MET A 319 10.18 3.23 31.93
C MET A 319 10.61 1.88 32.54
N LYS A 320 10.74 0.83 31.72
CA LYS A 320 11.19 -0.50 32.18
C LYS A 320 12.71 -0.61 32.31
N LYS A 321 13.48 0.33 31.74
CA LYS A 321 14.95 0.28 31.79
C LYS A 321 15.44 0.54 33.22
N HIS A 322 16.23 -0.40 33.75
CA HIS A 322 16.89 -0.27 35.05
C HIS A 322 18.06 0.74 35.00
N GLU A 323 18.53 1.21 36.17
CA GLU A 323 19.60 2.23 36.33
C GLU A 323 20.95 1.88 35.70
N ASP A 324 21.16 0.64 35.26
CA ASP A 324 22.41 0.17 34.67
C ASP A 324 22.68 0.68 33.22
N GLY A 325 21.90 1.66 32.74
CA GLY A 325 22.01 2.24 31.40
C GLY A 325 22.78 3.56 31.38
N GLU A 326 23.20 3.99 30.18
CA GLU A 326 23.89 5.28 29.97
C GLU A 326 23.04 6.52 30.33
N ARG A 327 21.71 6.37 30.46
CA ARG A 327 20.78 7.47 30.78
C ARG A 327 20.39 7.45 32.25
N THR A 328 20.38 8.64 32.85
CA THR A 328 19.91 8.86 34.22
C THR A 328 18.40 8.56 34.35
N SER A 329 17.94 8.30 35.58
CA SER A 329 16.52 8.08 35.87
C SER A 329 15.65 9.29 35.47
N GLU A 330 16.15 10.51 35.65
CA GLU A 330 15.48 11.75 35.24
C GLU A 330 15.35 11.86 33.71
N GLU A 331 16.43 11.56 32.96
CA GLU A 331 16.39 11.59 31.49
C GLU A 331 15.41 10.56 30.93
N ARG A 332 15.34 9.36 31.52
CA ARG A 332 14.38 8.33 31.11
C ARG A 332 12.94 8.77 31.33
N LEU A 333 12.64 9.39 32.46
CA LEU A 333 11.32 9.95 32.74
C LEU A 333 10.95 11.03 31.71
N LEU A 334 11.89 11.92 31.38
CA LEU A 334 11.68 12.95 30.37
C LEU A 334 11.39 12.36 28.98
N TRP A 335 12.13 11.33 28.56
CA TRP A 335 11.88 10.63 27.30
C TRP A 335 10.55 9.88 27.28
N SER A 336 10.18 9.22 28.37
CA SER A 336 8.88 8.55 28.51
C SER A 336 7.72 9.54 28.38
N ILE A 337 7.82 10.70 29.06
CA ILE A 337 6.80 11.77 28.98
C ILE A 337 6.72 12.29 27.54
N GLU A 338 7.86 12.57 26.91
CA GLU A 338 7.87 13.09 25.54
C GLU A 338 7.27 12.10 24.53
N TRP A 339 7.61 10.81 24.64
CA TRP A 339 7.01 9.78 23.80
C TRP A 339 5.51 9.61 24.07
N SER A 340 5.06 9.69 25.33
CA SER A 340 3.62 9.69 25.66
C SER A 340 2.90 10.87 24.99
N ARG A 341 3.47 12.07 25.10
CA ARG A 341 2.93 13.29 24.46
C ARG A 341 2.83 13.15 22.94
N LEU A 342 3.85 12.57 22.30
CA LEU A 342 3.85 12.32 20.84
C LEU A 342 2.83 11.24 20.42
N SER A 343 2.41 10.35 21.34
CA SER A 343 1.37 9.37 21.07
C SER A 343 -0.05 9.95 21.16
N GLU A 344 -0.25 10.98 22.00
CA GLU A 344 -1.55 11.66 22.19
C GLU A 344 -1.87 12.67 21.09
N HIS A 345 -0.84 13.15 20.39
CA HIS A 345 -0.99 14.05 19.27
C HIS A 345 -0.54 13.35 18.00
N PRO A 346 -1.43 12.56 17.35
CA PRO A 346 -1.17 12.18 15.99
C PRO A 346 -0.93 13.48 15.23
N GLY A 347 0.29 13.65 14.71
CA GLY A 347 0.61 14.81 13.89
C GLY A 347 -0.46 14.92 12.81
N MET A 348 -0.72 16.13 12.31
CA MET A 348 -1.74 16.42 11.30
C MET A 348 -1.58 15.66 9.95
N GLY A 349 -0.79 14.59 9.90
CA GLY A 349 -0.78 13.56 8.87
C GLY A 349 -1.71 12.37 9.18
N GLN A 350 -2.88 12.61 9.77
CA GLN A 350 -3.97 11.61 9.64
C GLN A 350 -4.40 11.62 8.16
N TYR A 351 -3.82 10.69 7.39
CA TYR A 351 -4.14 10.37 6.01
C TYR A 351 -5.21 9.28 5.92
#